data_AF-A0A8B6C3X2-F1
#
_entry.id   AF-A0A8B6C3X2-F1
#
_cell.length_a   1.000
_cell.length_b   1.000
_cell.length_c   1.000
_cell.angle_alpha   90.00
_cell.angle_beta   90.00
_cell.angle_gamma   90.00
#
_symmetry.space_group_name_H-M   'P 1'
#
loop_
_entity.id
_entity.type
_entity.pdbx_description
1 polymer ?
#
loop_
_entity_poly.entity_id
_entity_poly.type
_entity_poly.pdbx_seq_one_letter_code
_entity_poly.pdbx_strand_id
1 'polypeptide(L)'
;MKLRHYQPLSDDFNYDAFISYSHKDIPWVKTLHDKLDSKGFSLCLYHKDFQGGMPIAECIVEAINSSRKVVFVITEDFLESSWGTYEIEMTRMHAFREGRESMVVVILRDDIEKDKLPKALKEIWSKVVCIVWPSDPDAPYNSEEKFYEKLCITLADGRKRINDDNNSNEIV
;
A
#
# COMPACT_ATOMS: atom_id res chain seq x y z
N MET A 1 16.51 0.57 -29.97
CA MET A 1 15.58 0.80 -28.84
C MET A 1 14.97 -0.54 -28.48
N LYS A 2 15.47 -1.22 -27.43
CA LYS A 2 14.96 -2.55 -27.05
C LYS A 2 13.73 -2.35 -26.17
N LEU A 3 12.55 -2.67 -26.71
CA LEU A 3 11.34 -2.87 -25.92
C LEU A 3 11.65 -3.95 -24.88
N ARG A 4 11.71 -3.57 -23.60
CA ARG A 4 11.79 -4.55 -22.51
C ARG A 4 10.52 -5.39 -22.59
N HIS A 5 10.71 -6.69 -22.81
CA HIS A 5 9.63 -7.66 -22.78
C HIS A 5 8.86 -7.52 -21.47
N TYR A 6 7.54 -7.36 -21.56
CA TYR A 6 6.64 -7.64 -20.46
C TYR A 6 6.77 -9.14 -20.13
N GLN A 7 7.40 -9.45 -19.00
CA GLN A 7 7.41 -10.79 -18.43
C GLN A 7 6.28 -10.89 -17.40
N PRO A 8 5.34 -11.86 -17.54
CA PRO A 8 4.37 -12.11 -16.49
C PRO A 8 5.02 -12.85 -15.31
N LEU A 9 4.76 -12.30 -14.11
CA LEU A 9 4.66 -12.91 -12.77
C LEU A 9 5.59 -14.09 -12.44
N SER A 10 6.77 -13.78 -11.88
CA SER A 10 7.34 -14.55 -10.78
C SER A 10 6.90 -13.92 -9.45
N ASP A 11 6.57 -14.74 -8.45
CA ASP A 11 6.05 -14.38 -7.11
C ASP A 11 7.03 -13.60 -6.20
N ASP A 12 7.77 -12.62 -6.70
CA ASP A 12 8.67 -11.77 -5.90
C ASP A 12 8.36 -10.29 -6.19
N PHE A 13 7.38 -9.73 -5.47
CA PHE A 13 7.14 -8.29 -5.45
C PHE A 13 8.38 -7.58 -4.86
N ASN A 14 8.80 -6.47 -5.48
CA ASN A 14 9.92 -5.65 -4.98
C ASN A 14 9.59 -4.99 -3.62
N TYR A 15 8.30 -4.73 -3.39
CA TYR A 15 7.80 -4.03 -2.23
C TYR A 15 6.67 -4.81 -1.55
N ASP A 16 6.62 -4.70 -0.22
CA ASP A 16 5.51 -5.21 0.57
C ASP A 16 4.26 -4.34 0.34
N ALA A 17 4.43 -3.03 0.20
CA ALA A 17 3.35 -2.13 -0.16
C ALA A 17 3.78 -0.89 -0.95
N PHE A 18 2.91 -0.46 -1.86
CA PHE A 18 2.90 0.91 -2.37
C PHE A 18 1.99 1.76 -1.48
N ILE A 19 2.47 2.93 -1.04
CA ILE A 19 1.67 3.88 -0.25
C ILE A 19 1.23 5.03 -1.16
N SER A 20 -0.08 5.18 -1.35
CA SER A 20 -0.74 6.29 -2.05
C SER A 20 -1.32 7.27 -1.02
N TYR A 21 -0.94 8.54 -1.13
CA TYR A 21 -1.21 9.57 -0.12
C TYR A 21 -1.06 10.98 -0.73
N SER A 22 -1.62 12.02 -0.08
CA SER A 22 -1.50 13.40 -0.53
C SER A 22 -0.12 13.99 -0.22
N HIS A 23 0.35 14.95 -1.02
CA HIS A 23 1.62 15.64 -0.73
C HIS A 23 1.63 16.29 0.67
N LYS A 24 0.47 16.72 1.18
CA LYS A 24 0.36 17.29 2.53
C LYS A 24 0.55 16.26 3.64
N ASP A 25 0.38 14.97 3.34
CA ASP A 25 0.56 13.86 4.27
C ASP A 25 2.01 13.36 4.36
N ILE A 26 2.94 13.90 3.56
CA ILE A 26 4.37 13.49 3.54
C ILE A 26 4.97 13.38 4.95
N PRO A 27 4.81 14.36 5.87
CA PRO A 27 5.43 14.27 7.19
C PRO A 27 4.95 13.05 7.99
N TRP A 28 3.66 12.73 7.92
CA TRP A 28 3.10 11.56 8.61
C TRP A 28 3.52 10.26 7.94
N VAL A 29 3.52 10.21 6.60
CA VAL A 29 3.94 9.03 5.85
C VAL A 29 5.42 8.70 6.04
N LYS A 30 6.29 9.69 6.28
CA LYS A 30 7.68 9.44 6.66
C LYS A 30 7.78 8.69 7.99
N THR A 31 7.01 9.11 9.00
CA THR A 31 6.96 8.40 10.29
C THR A 31 6.42 6.98 10.14
N LEU A 32 5.37 6.80 9.33
CA LEU A 32 4.83 5.48 9.00
C LEU A 32 5.89 4.61 8.34
N HIS A 33 6.61 5.16 7.35
CA HIS A 33 7.68 4.48 6.63
C HIS A 33 8.77 4.01 7.59
N ASP A 34 9.32 4.90 8.43
CA ASP A 34 10.43 4.56 9.31
C ASP A 34 10.05 3.47 10.35
N LYS A 35 8.80 3.51 10.82
CA LYS A 35 8.25 2.48 11.72
C LYS A 35 8.03 1.12 11.05
N LEU A 36 7.70 1.10 9.75
CA LEU A 36 7.52 -0.14 9.00
C LEU A 36 8.87 -0.70 8.50
N ASP A 37 9.80 0.18 8.10
CA ASP A 37 11.15 -0.17 7.68
C ASP A 37 11.94 -0.82 8.84
N SER A 38 11.85 -0.25 10.04
CA SER A 38 12.43 -0.86 11.25
C SER A 38 11.83 -2.22 11.64
N LYS A 39 10.67 -2.57 11.07
CA LYS A 39 10.01 -3.89 11.22
C LYS A 39 10.26 -4.82 10.02
N GLY A 40 11.10 -4.42 9.06
CA GLY A 40 11.49 -5.23 7.91
C GLY A 40 10.45 -5.27 6.78
N PHE A 41 9.67 -4.20 6.63
CA PHE A 41 8.79 -4.01 5.47
C PHE A 41 9.42 -3.05 4.45
N SER A 42 9.43 -3.45 3.18
CA SER A 42 9.86 -2.63 2.05
C SER A 42 8.67 -1.86 1.47
N LEU A 43 8.76 -0.53 1.39
CA LEU A 43 7.68 0.33 0.90
C LEU A 43 8.09 1.11 -0.35
N CYS A 44 7.19 1.18 -1.33
CA CYS A 44 7.32 2.07 -2.48
C CYS A 44 6.62 3.39 -2.17
N LEU A 45 7.35 4.52 -2.26
CA LEU A 45 6.81 5.86 -2.05
C LEU A 45 7.06 6.74 -3.29
N TYR A 46 6.00 7.34 -3.83
CA TYR A 46 6.07 8.09 -5.09
C TYR A 46 7.13 9.22 -5.07
N HIS A 47 7.27 9.94 -3.94
CA HIS A 47 8.18 11.07 -3.82
C HIS A 47 9.67 10.70 -3.71
N LYS A 48 9.98 9.42 -3.47
CA LYS A 48 11.35 8.92 -3.27
C LYS A 48 11.81 8.09 -4.47
N ASP A 49 10.89 7.33 -5.07
CA ASP A 49 11.25 6.28 -6.02
C ASP A 49 10.95 6.63 -7.48
N PHE A 50 10.25 7.72 -7.77
CA PHE A 50 9.87 8.05 -9.15
C PHE A 50 11.00 8.77 -9.88
N GLN A 51 11.57 8.09 -10.89
CA GLN A 51 12.61 8.66 -11.75
C GLN A 51 12.02 9.75 -12.66
N GLY A 52 12.69 10.89 -12.73
CA GLY A 52 12.29 11.99 -13.62
C GLY A 52 12.29 11.56 -15.09
N GLY A 53 11.21 11.89 -15.82
CA GLY A 53 11.08 11.65 -17.26
C GLY A 53 9.96 10.70 -17.68
N MET A 54 9.35 9.97 -16.74
CA MET A 54 8.19 9.12 -16.99
C MET A 54 6.89 9.82 -16.55
N PRO A 55 5.76 9.66 -17.29
CA PRO A 55 4.46 10.17 -16.83
C PRO A 55 4.07 9.58 -15.47
N ILE A 56 3.58 10.43 -14.56
CA ILE A 56 3.16 10.02 -13.19
C ILE A 56 2.19 8.83 -13.18
N ALA A 57 1.32 8.77 -14.18
CA ALA A 57 0.39 7.66 -14.42
C ALA A 57 1.11 6.31 -14.58
N GLU A 58 2.20 6.27 -15.36
CA GLU A 58 2.99 5.06 -15.59
C GLU A 58 3.74 4.66 -14.31
N CYS A 59 4.30 5.64 -13.59
CA CYS A 59 4.95 5.37 -12.30
C CYS A 59 4.00 4.75 -11.27
N ILE A 60 2.74 5.22 -11.21
CA ILE A 60 1.70 4.65 -10.34
C ILE A 60 1.41 3.20 -10.72
N VAL A 61 1.26 2.92 -12.02
CA VAL A 61 1.01 1.54 -12.50
C VAL A 61 2.19 0.62 -12.16
N GLU A 62 3.43 1.10 -12.33
CA GLU A 62 4.62 0.34 -11.98
C GLU A 62 4.71 0.08 -10.47
N ALA A 63 4.39 1.08 -9.63
CA ALA A 63 4.33 0.92 -8.18
C ALA A 63 3.28 -0.12 -7.75
N ILE A 64 2.09 -0.11 -8.36
CA ILE A 64 1.02 -1.09 -8.10
C ILE A 64 1.45 -2.50 -8.50
N ASN A 65 2.11 -2.66 -9.65
CA ASN A 65 2.52 -3.97 -10.15
C ASN A 65 3.73 -4.55 -9.40
N SER A 66 4.61 -3.68 -8.90
CA SER A 66 5.80 -4.08 -8.13
C SER A 66 5.54 -4.26 -6.64
N SER A 67 4.32 -3.98 -6.16
CA SER A 67 3.94 -4.08 -4.75
C SER A 67 2.91 -5.16 -4.49
N ARG A 68 3.09 -5.90 -3.38
CA ARG A 68 2.15 -6.95 -2.97
C ARG A 68 0.81 -6.37 -2.52
N LYS A 69 0.86 -5.29 -1.73
CA LYS A 69 -0.31 -4.54 -1.26
C LYS A 69 -0.27 -3.10 -1.78
N VAL A 70 -1.44 -2.46 -1.87
CA VAL A 70 -1.59 -1.02 -2.11
C VAL A 70 -2.30 -0.42 -0.90
N VAL A 71 -1.67 0.56 -0.27
CA VAL A 71 -2.18 1.23 0.93
C VAL A 71 -2.58 2.65 0.56
N PHE A 72 -3.86 2.96 0.68
CA PHE A 72 -4.36 4.32 0.56
C PHE A 72 -4.40 5.00 1.92
N VAL A 73 -3.75 6.14 2.06
CA VAL A 73 -3.88 7.03 3.23
C VAL A 73 -4.94 8.07 2.89
N ILE A 74 -6.15 7.81 3.36
CA ILE A 74 -7.32 8.66 3.11
C ILE A 74 -7.42 9.72 4.22
N THR A 75 -7.26 10.96 3.78
CA THR A 75 -7.40 12.22 4.53
C THR A 75 -8.31 13.16 3.73
N GLU A 76 -8.79 14.25 4.31
CA GLU A 76 -9.51 15.28 3.54
C GLU A 76 -8.64 15.80 2.38
N ASP A 77 -7.36 16.04 2.66
CA ASP A 77 -6.37 16.47 1.66
C ASP A 77 -6.14 15.45 0.54
N PHE A 78 -6.27 14.15 0.83
CA PHE A 78 -6.23 13.11 -0.19
C PHE A 78 -7.45 13.19 -1.12
N LEU A 79 -8.64 13.36 -0.55
CA LEU A 79 -9.90 13.43 -1.30
C LEU A 79 -10.03 14.69 -2.16
N GLU A 80 -9.46 15.81 -1.70
CA GLU A 80 -9.43 17.07 -2.45
C GLU A 80 -8.35 17.08 -3.55
N SER A 81 -7.36 16.18 -3.48
CA SER A 81 -6.29 16.12 -4.47
C SER A 81 -6.80 15.62 -5.82
N SER A 82 -6.33 16.24 -6.91
CA SER A 82 -6.66 15.83 -8.28
C SER A 82 -6.21 14.40 -8.63
N TRP A 83 -5.37 13.78 -7.80
CA TRP A 83 -4.77 12.47 -8.02
C TRP A 83 -5.48 11.34 -7.27
N GLY A 84 -6.12 11.61 -6.13
CA GLY A 84 -6.76 10.57 -5.31
C GLY A 84 -7.85 9.78 -6.06
N THR A 85 -8.61 10.45 -6.92
CA THR A 85 -9.61 9.76 -7.77
C THR A 85 -8.95 8.89 -8.84
N TYR A 86 -7.87 9.37 -9.46
CA TYR A 86 -7.15 8.62 -10.49
C TYR A 86 -6.46 7.36 -9.94
N GLU A 87 -5.77 7.48 -8.80
CA GLU A 87 -5.05 6.36 -8.16
C GLU A 87 -6.00 5.25 -7.70
N ILE A 88 -7.17 5.63 -7.17
CA ILE A 88 -8.22 4.68 -6.78
C ILE A 88 -8.82 3.99 -8.01
N GLU A 89 -9.08 4.72 -9.08
CA GLU A 89 -9.60 4.13 -10.34
C GLU A 89 -8.60 3.15 -10.96
N MET A 90 -7.31 3.51 -11.00
CA MET A 90 -6.25 2.62 -11.50
C MET A 90 -6.09 1.38 -10.62
N THR A 91 -6.05 1.55 -9.30
CA THR A 91 -5.95 0.41 -8.39
C THR A 91 -7.17 -0.50 -8.50
N ARG A 92 -8.39 0.05 -8.65
CA ARG A 92 -9.58 -0.76 -8.93
C ARG A 92 -9.39 -1.55 -10.23
N MET A 93 -8.97 -0.89 -11.31
CA MET A 93 -8.76 -1.56 -12.60
C MET A 93 -7.71 -2.68 -12.52
N HIS A 94 -6.62 -2.49 -11.79
CA HIS A 94 -5.56 -3.49 -11.67
C HIS A 94 -5.91 -4.61 -10.66
N ALA A 95 -6.41 -4.26 -9.47
CA ALA A 95 -6.78 -5.24 -8.44
C ALA A 95 -7.93 -6.15 -8.88
N PHE A 96 -8.95 -5.62 -9.58
CA PHE A 96 -10.11 -6.40 -10.00
C PHE A 96 -9.87 -7.23 -11.26
N ARG A 97 -8.97 -6.80 -12.16
CA ARG A 97 -8.66 -7.56 -13.38
C ARG A 97 -7.83 -8.82 -13.09
N GLU A 98 -7.11 -8.82 -11.97
CA GLU A 98 -6.18 -9.91 -11.63
C GLU A 98 -6.65 -10.75 -10.43
N GLY A 99 -7.86 -10.53 -9.91
CA GLY A 99 -8.39 -11.26 -8.75
C GLY A 99 -7.57 -11.05 -7.48
N ARG A 100 -6.94 -9.87 -7.34
CA ARG A 100 -6.07 -9.50 -6.23
C ARG A 100 -6.79 -8.59 -5.24
N GLU A 101 -8.09 -8.79 -4.99
CA GLU A 101 -8.86 -7.83 -4.20
C GLU A 101 -8.37 -7.66 -2.74
N SER A 102 -7.68 -8.67 -2.19
CA SER A 102 -7.01 -8.60 -0.88
C SER A 102 -5.74 -7.73 -0.86
N MET A 103 -5.35 -7.14 -1.99
CA MET A 103 -4.19 -6.24 -2.08
C MET A 103 -4.48 -4.85 -1.52
N VAL A 104 -5.74 -4.43 -1.45
CA VAL A 104 -6.09 -3.05 -1.12
C VAL A 104 -6.30 -2.88 0.39
N VAL A 105 -5.53 -1.97 0.97
CA VAL A 105 -5.61 -1.54 2.37
C VAL A 105 -5.96 -0.06 2.40
N VAL A 106 -6.88 0.32 3.29
CA VAL A 106 -7.30 1.71 3.48
C VAL A 106 -6.95 2.13 4.90
N ILE A 107 -6.17 3.19 5.04
CA ILE A 107 -5.91 3.90 6.28
C ILE A 107 -6.79 5.15 6.31
N LEU A 108 -7.71 5.24 7.26
CA LEU A 108 -8.48 6.47 7.52
C LEU A 108 -7.79 7.26 8.63
N ARG A 109 -7.33 8.48 8.34
CA ARG A 109 -6.72 9.36 9.37
C ARG A 109 -7.67 10.38 9.97
N ASP A 110 -8.66 10.79 9.19
CA ASP A 110 -9.67 11.76 9.58
C ASP A 110 -11.03 11.06 9.75
N ASP A 111 -11.97 11.71 10.43
CA ASP A 111 -13.35 11.22 10.56
C ASP A 111 -14.13 11.46 9.26
N ILE A 112 -13.76 10.69 8.24
CA ILE A 112 -14.31 10.79 6.90
C ILE A 112 -15.52 9.88 6.78
N GLU A 113 -16.67 10.52 6.59
CA GLU A 113 -17.91 9.83 6.30
C GLU A 113 -17.81 9.06 4.97
N LYS A 114 -18.39 7.86 4.94
CA LYS A 114 -18.29 6.96 3.79
C LYS A 114 -18.86 7.55 2.51
N ASP A 115 -19.82 8.46 2.60
CA ASP A 115 -20.44 9.16 1.47
C ASP A 115 -19.50 10.17 0.79
N LYS A 116 -18.46 10.64 1.48
CA LYS A 116 -17.40 11.47 0.90
C LYS A 116 -16.35 10.66 0.13
N LEU A 117 -16.33 9.33 0.30
CA LEU A 117 -15.38 8.47 -0.39
C LEU A 117 -15.63 8.43 -1.91
N PRO A 118 -14.58 8.28 -2.74
CA PRO A 118 -14.74 8.14 -4.18
C PRO A 118 -15.57 6.91 -4.54
N LYS A 119 -16.35 7.01 -5.62
CA LYS A 119 -17.27 5.94 -6.06
C LYS A 119 -16.55 4.60 -6.21
N ALA A 120 -15.37 4.59 -6.84
CA ALA A 120 -14.56 3.39 -7.00
C ALA A 120 -14.20 2.74 -5.66
N LEU A 121 -13.85 3.52 -4.63
CA LEU A 121 -13.51 2.96 -3.33
C LEU A 121 -14.74 2.37 -2.63
N LYS A 122 -15.90 3.03 -2.78
CA LYS A 122 -17.18 2.52 -2.26
C LYS A 122 -17.57 1.19 -2.89
N GLU A 123 -17.40 1.04 -4.20
CA GLU A 123 -17.72 -0.19 -4.95
C GLU A 123 -16.92 -1.41 -4.44
N ILE A 124 -15.72 -1.17 -3.91
CA ILE A 124 -14.79 -2.21 -3.48
C ILE A 124 -14.73 -2.35 -1.97
N TRP A 125 -15.46 -1.51 -1.23
CA TRP A 125 -15.35 -1.35 0.22
C TRP A 125 -15.52 -2.65 1.01
N SER A 126 -16.38 -3.56 0.54
CA SER A 126 -16.59 -4.86 1.20
C SER A 126 -15.40 -5.82 1.08
N LYS A 127 -14.44 -5.53 0.19
CA LYS A 127 -13.27 -6.36 -0.09
C LYS A 127 -11.97 -5.79 0.45
N VAL A 128 -11.95 -4.52 0.88
CA VAL A 128 -10.72 -3.85 1.36
C VAL A 128 -10.56 -3.99 2.87
N VAL A 129 -9.32 -4.01 3.33
CA VAL A 129 -9.03 -3.95 4.77
C VAL A 129 -8.97 -2.49 5.20
N CYS A 130 -9.91 -2.06 6.03
CA CYS A 130 -9.91 -0.72 6.62
C CYS A 130 -9.24 -0.71 7.99
N ILE A 131 -8.28 0.20 8.19
CA ILE A 131 -7.56 0.45 9.43
C ILE A 131 -7.72 1.93 9.75
N VAL A 132 -8.18 2.25 10.97
CA VAL A 132 -8.45 3.64 11.37
C VAL A 132 -7.31 4.10 12.26
N TRP A 133 -6.72 5.25 11.95
CA TRP A 133 -5.74 5.88 12.81
C TRP A 133 -6.42 6.36 14.09
N PRO A 134 -5.80 6.21 15.27
CA PRO A 134 -6.35 6.73 16.51
C PRO A 134 -6.41 8.26 16.50
N SER A 135 -7.63 8.80 16.51
CA SER A 135 -7.89 10.24 16.62
C SER A 135 -7.64 10.77 18.04
N ASP A 136 -7.73 9.88 19.04
CA ASP A 136 -7.50 10.16 20.45
C ASP A 136 -6.36 9.25 20.97
N PRO A 137 -5.21 9.82 21.36
CA PRO A 137 -4.08 9.07 21.92
C PRO A 137 -4.42 8.25 23.16
N ASP A 138 -5.44 8.67 23.91
CA ASP A 138 -5.87 8.04 25.16
C ASP A 138 -7.00 7.02 24.96
N ALA A 139 -7.42 6.76 23.71
CA ALA A 139 -8.48 5.80 23.42
C ALA A 139 -8.04 4.34 23.77
N PRO A 140 -8.72 3.66 24.71
CA PRO A 140 -8.28 2.35 25.21
C PRO A 140 -8.35 1.23 24.15
N TYR A 141 -9.20 1.39 23.13
CA TYR A 141 -9.47 0.37 22.12
C TYR A 141 -8.83 0.65 20.76
N ASN A 142 -8.40 1.88 20.50
CA ASN A 142 -7.75 2.30 19.27
C ASN A 142 -6.50 3.10 19.64
N SER A 143 -5.39 2.40 19.88
CA SER A 143 -4.09 3.01 20.18
C SER A 143 -3.17 2.94 18.98
N GLU A 144 -2.12 3.76 18.98
CA GLU A 144 -1.12 3.75 17.91
C GLU A 144 -0.44 2.37 17.78
N GLU A 145 -0.17 1.70 18.90
CA GLU A 145 0.39 0.35 18.89
C GLU A 145 -0.51 -0.66 18.16
N LYS A 146 -1.82 -0.65 18.47
CA LYS A 146 -2.81 -1.52 17.82
C LYS A 146 -2.95 -1.22 16.32
N PHE A 147 -2.85 0.05 15.94
CA PHE A 147 -2.81 0.45 14.53
C PHE A 147 -1.64 -0.22 13.80
N TYR A 148 -0.42 -0.09 14.34
CA TYR A 148 0.77 -0.69 13.72
C TYR A 148 0.72 -2.22 13.73
N GLU A 149 0.23 -2.84 14.81
CA GLU A 149 0.05 -4.30 14.88
C GLU A 149 -0.87 -4.79 13.76
N LYS A 150 -2.06 -4.20 13.62
CA LYS A 150 -3.02 -4.56 12.58
C LYS A 150 -2.45 -4.33 11.17
N LEU A 151 -1.75 -3.22 10.97
CA LEU A 151 -1.13 -2.92 9.68
C LEU A 151 -0.03 -3.94 9.34
N CYS A 152 0.85 -4.28 10.29
CA CYS A 152 1.90 -5.27 10.08
C CYS A 152 1.32 -6.65 9.74
N ILE A 153 0.27 -7.10 10.46
CA ILE A 153 -0.42 -8.36 10.16
C ILE A 153 -0.99 -8.32 8.73
N THR A 154 -1.64 -7.22 8.37
CA THR A 154 -2.25 -7.05 7.04
C THR A 154 -1.20 -7.04 5.92
N LEU A 155 -0.05 -6.41 6.15
CA LEU A 155 1.05 -6.39 5.18
C LEU A 155 1.78 -7.73 5.09
N ALA A 156 1.90 -8.46 6.20
CA ALA A 156 2.53 -9.78 6.24
C ALA A 156 1.65 -10.88 5.60
N ASP A 157 0.34 -10.68 5.53
CA ASP A 157 -0.57 -11.56 4.82
C ASP A 157 -0.15 -11.73 3.35
N GLY A 158 0.06 -12.98 2.94
CA GLY A 158 0.58 -13.34 1.62
C GLY A 158 2.09 -13.16 1.43
N ARG A 159 2.87 -12.80 2.47
CA ARG A 159 4.34 -12.82 2.42
C ARG A 159 4.84 -14.27 2.41
N LYS A 160 5.59 -14.67 1.38
CA LYS A 160 6.28 -15.97 1.40
C LYS A 160 7.38 -15.92 2.48
N ARG A 161 7.45 -16.95 3.33
CA ARG A 161 8.62 -17.12 4.20
C ARG A 161 9.80 -17.49 3.31
N ILE A 162 10.93 -16.80 3.49
CA ILE A 162 12.19 -17.28 2.94
C ILE A 162 12.44 -18.63 3.63
N ASN A 163 12.46 -19.72 2.88
CA ASN A 163 12.84 -21.03 3.44
C ASN A 163 14.33 -20.95 3.81
N ASP A 164 14.64 -21.07 5.10
CA ASP A 164 15.99 -21.33 5.62
C ASP A 164 16.44 -22.80 5.33
N ASP A 165 16.17 -23.31 4.13
CA ASP A 165 16.49 -24.69 3.73
C ASP A 165 17.79 -24.75 2.91
N ASN A 166 18.86 -24.13 3.39
CA ASN A 166 20.21 -24.28 2.83
C ASN A 166 21.27 -24.54 3.90
N ASN A 167 20.96 -25.33 4.93
CA ASN A 167 22.01 -25.91 5.76
C ASN A 167 21.65 -27.27 6.33
N SER A 168 21.71 -28.31 5.50
CA SER A 168 21.97 -29.71 5.89
C SER A 168 22.11 -30.54 4.62
N ASN A 169 23.33 -30.65 4.09
CA ASN A 169 23.83 -31.84 3.38
C ASN A 169 25.29 -31.62 2.90
N GLU A 170 26.23 -31.68 3.83
CA GLU A 170 27.58 -32.22 3.59
C GLU A 170 28.07 -32.88 4.89
N ILE A 171 27.47 -34.02 5.24
CA ILE A 171 28.16 -35.11 5.97
C ILE A 171 27.56 -36.42 5.45
N VAL A 172 28.27 -37.08 4.53
CA VAL A 172 28.80 -38.45 4.58
C VAL A 172 29.60 -38.67 3.31
#